data_AF-W1NTL2-F1
#
_entry.id   AF-W1NTL2-F1
#
_cell.length_a   1.000
_cell.length_b   1.000
_cell.length_c   1.000
_cell.angle_alpha   90.00
_cell.angle_beta   90.00
_cell.angle_gamma   90.00
#
_symmetry.space_group_name_H-M   'P 1'
#
loop_
_entity.id
_entity.type
_entity.pdbx_description
1 polymer ?
#
loop_
_entity_poly.entity_id
_entity_poly.type
_entity_poly.pdbx_seq_one_letter_code
_entity_poly.pdbx_strand_id
1 'polypeptide(L)'
;MASFGSVKAAIFEKEERKQQYQNHIRGLNAYDRHKKFVEDYALYYGKGRREQHVLPLKTDQDTLREGYRFIRSEEDDTNPSWEQRLAKRYYDKLFKEYCIADMSQYKKGKIGLRWRTEKEVISGKGQFICGNRKCDEKEGLSSYEVNFSYVEAGENKQALVKLVACERCAEKLMYKKWKEKEKQSEKREKENRKRRREEENSDSERDQSSGKTKKGQKATTSRDRKIDSDEDNFDEFFEGTAYFTRDNR
;
A
#
# COMPACT_ATOMS: atom_id res chain seq x y z
N MET A 1 -31.19 -68.99 27.87
CA MET A 1 -32.38 -68.57 27.11
C MET A 1 -32.82 -67.21 27.66
N ALA A 2 -32.85 -66.15 26.85
CA ALA A 2 -33.32 -64.85 27.32
C ALA A 2 -34.81 -64.96 27.69
N SER A 3 -35.18 -64.56 28.91
CA SER A 3 -36.57 -64.63 29.35
C SER A 3 -37.44 -63.64 28.56
N PHE A 4 -38.71 -63.98 28.34
CA PHE A 4 -39.66 -63.09 27.66
C PHE A 4 -39.75 -61.69 28.30
N GLY A 5 -39.51 -61.58 29.62
CA GLY A 5 -39.40 -60.30 30.32
C GLY A 5 -38.18 -59.47 29.92
N SER A 6 -37.03 -60.11 29.71
CA SER A 6 -35.80 -59.46 29.24
C SER A 6 -35.92 -58.98 27.79
N VAL A 7 -36.59 -59.74 26.94
CA VAL A 7 -36.89 -59.33 25.56
C VAL A 7 -37.87 -58.15 25.54
N LYS A 8 -38.90 -58.16 26.38
CA LYS A 8 -39.85 -57.04 26.51
C LYS A 8 -39.14 -55.78 27.00
N ALA A 9 -38.30 -55.87 28.04
CA ALA A 9 -37.52 -54.73 28.53
C ALA A 9 -36.60 -54.13 27.45
N ALA A 10 -35.90 -54.97 26.67
CA ALA A 10 -35.05 -54.51 25.57
C ALA A 10 -35.84 -53.83 24.43
N ILE A 11 -37.09 -54.25 24.18
CA ILE A 11 -37.97 -53.60 23.20
C ILE A 11 -38.40 -52.22 23.71
N PHE A 12 -38.83 -52.13 24.98
CA PHE A 12 -39.23 -50.85 25.58
C PHE A 12 -38.07 -49.85 25.63
N GLU A 13 -36.88 -50.26 26.04
CA GLU A 13 -35.70 -49.40 26.09
C GLU A 13 -35.30 -48.88 24.69
N LYS A 14 -35.46 -49.71 23.66
CA LYS A 14 -35.22 -49.33 22.26
C LYS A 14 -36.24 -48.29 21.78
N GLU A 15 -37.48 -48.38 22.25
CA GLU A 15 -38.56 -47.47 21.89
C GLU A 15 -38.42 -46.11 22.60
N GLU A 16 -38.04 -46.11 23.87
CA GLU A 16 -37.70 -44.88 24.62
C GLU A 16 -36.53 -44.14 23.97
N ARG A 17 -35.47 -44.84 23.58
CA ARG A 17 -34.31 -44.25 22.91
C ARG A 17 -34.68 -43.59 21.58
N LYS A 18 -35.62 -44.20 20.82
CA LYS A 18 -36.15 -43.61 19.59
C LYS A 18 -36.93 -42.33 19.89
N GLN A 19 -37.77 -42.33 20.92
CA GLN A 19 -38.56 -41.16 21.32
C GLN A 19 -37.64 -40.03 21.80
N GLN A 20 -36.63 -40.34 22.62
CA GLN A 20 -35.62 -39.38 23.06
C GLN A 20 -34.87 -38.76 21.89
N TYR A 21 -34.44 -39.57 20.91
CA TYR A 21 -33.78 -39.09 19.70
C TYR A 21 -34.69 -38.18 18.85
N GLN A 22 -35.97 -38.54 18.69
CA GLN A 22 -36.94 -37.72 17.96
C GLN A 22 -37.22 -36.39 18.65
N ASN A 23 -37.38 -36.38 19.97
CA ASN A 23 -37.60 -35.18 20.76
C ASN A 23 -36.38 -34.26 20.71
N HIS A 24 -35.18 -34.84 20.81
CA HIS A 24 -33.93 -34.10 20.69
C HIS A 24 -33.77 -33.49 19.29
N ILE A 25 -34.10 -34.19 18.20
CA ILE A 25 -34.11 -33.61 16.85
C ILE A 25 -35.13 -32.48 16.75
N ARG A 26 -36.36 -32.67 17.24
CA ARG A 26 -37.41 -31.66 17.15
C ARG A 26 -37.06 -30.37 17.91
N GLY A 27 -36.30 -30.49 19.00
CA GLY A 27 -35.85 -29.34 19.80
C GLY A 27 -34.64 -28.59 19.24
N LEU A 28 -33.96 -29.11 18.21
CA LEU A 28 -32.81 -28.46 17.59
C LEU A 28 -33.23 -27.45 16.51
N ASN A 29 -32.43 -26.40 16.33
CA ASN A 29 -32.59 -25.42 15.26
C ASN A 29 -32.44 -26.09 13.88
N ALA A 30 -33.02 -25.51 12.83
CA ALA A 30 -32.98 -26.07 11.47
C ALA A 30 -31.55 -26.36 10.99
N TYR A 31 -30.60 -25.47 11.28
CA TYR A 31 -29.19 -25.65 10.97
C TYR A 31 -28.56 -26.83 11.74
N ASP A 32 -28.81 -26.90 13.05
CA ASP A 32 -28.25 -27.95 13.91
C ASP A 32 -28.80 -29.34 13.55
N ARG A 33 -30.09 -29.42 13.20
CA ARG A 33 -30.70 -30.66 12.67
C ARG A 33 -30.02 -31.10 11.39
N HIS A 34 -29.80 -30.17 10.47
CA HIS A 34 -29.12 -30.46 9.21
C HIS A 34 -27.70 -30.99 9.44
N LYS A 35 -26.92 -30.32 10.29
CA LYS A 35 -25.56 -30.75 10.64
C LYS A 35 -25.53 -32.16 11.20
N LYS A 36 -26.42 -32.45 12.16
CA LYS A 36 -26.54 -33.78 12.77
C LYS A 36 -26.91 -34.87 11.75
N PHE A 37 -27.86 -34.61 10.86
CA PHE A 37 -28.24 -35.59 9.83
C PHE A 37 -27.12 -35.87 8.83
N VAL A 38 -26.34 -34.84 8.47
CA VAL A 38 -25.18 -34.99 7.60
C VAL A 38 -24.10 -35.83 8.29
N GLU A 39 -23.86 -35.61 9.58
CA GLU A 39 -22.93 -36.39 10.40
C GLU A 39 -23.38 -37.86 10.57
N ASP A 40 -24.65 -38.09 10.94
CA ASP A 40 -25.24 -39.43 11.11
C ASP A 40 -25.20 -40.23 9.79
N TYR A 41 -25.51 -39.58 8.66
CA TYR A 41 -25.40 -40.18 7.33
C TYR A 41 -23.96 -40.57 7.00
N ALA A 42 -23.01 -39.67 7.27
CA ALA A 42 -21.59 -39.93 7.04
C ALA A 42 -21.05 -41.06 7.95
N LEU A 43 -21.53 -41.18 9.19
CA LEU A 43 -21.15 -42.25 10.12
C LEU A 43 -21.69 -43.62 9.70
N TYR A 44 -22.96 -43.68 9.27
CA TYR A 44 -23.64 -44.95 9.02
C TYR A 44 -23.33 -45.53 7.63
N TYR A 45 -23.19 -44.66 6.62
CA TYR A 45 -22.95 -45.07 5.24
C TYR A 45 -21.54 -44.73 4.73
N GLY A 46 -20.83 -43.80 5.36
CA GLY A 46 -19.43 -43.50 5.05
C GLY A 46 -18.49 -44.47 5.77
N LYS A 47 -18.13 -45.57 5.11
CA LYS A 47 -17.06 -46.46 5.58
C LYS A 47 -15.76 -45.66 5.80
N GLY A 48 -15.40 -45.40 7.06
CA GLY A 48 -14.19 -44.70 7.47
C GLY A 48 -14.44 -43.22 7.75
N ARG A 49 -13.91 -42.71 8.87
CA ARG A 49 -13.90 -41.27 9.16
C ARG A 49 -13.34 -40.59 7.93
N ARG A 50 -14.15 -39.73 7.29
CA ARG A 50 -13.61 -38.76 6.35
C ARG A 50 -12.58 -37.99 7.15
N GLU A 51 -11.30 -38.17 6.85
CA GLU A 51 -10.33 -37.12 7.13
C GLU A 51 -10.93 -35.89 6.47
N GLN A 52 -11.48 -35.01 7.30
CA GLN A 52 -11.91 -33.71 6.83
C GLN A 52 -10.61 -33.04 6.42
N HIS A 53 -10.16 -33.29 5.19
CA HIS A 53 -9.29 -32.37 4.50
C HIS A 53 -10.13 -31.11 4.38
N VAL A 54 -10.03 -30.27 5.41
CA VAL A 54 -10.35 -28.88 5.31
C VAL A 54 -9.29 -28.37 4.34
N LEU A 55 -9.56 -28.56 3.04
CA LEU A 55 -8.84 -27.81 2.03
C LEU A 55 -8.97 -26.35 2.47
N PRO A 56 -7.88 -25.56 2.44
CA PRO A 56 -7.95 -24.15 2.78
C PRO A 56 -9.10 -23.55 1.97
N LEU A 57 -10.21 -23.26 2.64
CA LEU A 57 -11.36 -22.67 2.00
C LEU A 57 -10.91 -21.26 1.63
N LYS A 58 -10.56 -21.07 0.36
CA LYS A 58 -10.25 -19.74 -0.16
C LYS A 58 -11.52 -18.92 -0.05
N THR A 59 -11.52 -17.96 0.85
CA THR A 59 -12.61 -16.99 0.97
C THR A 59 -12.60 -16.11 -0.28
N ASP A 60 -13.75 -15.58 -0.67
CA ASP A 60 -13.84 -14.59 -1.75
C ASP A 60 -12.92 -13.38 -1.49
N GLN A 61 -12.79 -12.98 -0.23
CA GLN A 61 -11.84 -11.96 0.21
C GLN A 61 -10.37 -12.33 -0.03
N ASP A 62 -9.99 -13.60 0.19
CA ASP A 62 -8.62 -14.07 -0.03
C ASP A 62 -8.29 -14.12 -1.52
N THR A 63 -9.24 -14.61 -2.33
CA THR A 63 -9.17 -14.58 -3.79
C THR A 63 -9.00 -13.16 -4.33
N LEU A 64 -9.74 -12.18 -3.77
CA LEU A 64 -9.59 -10.78 -4.14
C LEU A 64 -8.22 -10.23 -3.75
N ARG A 65 -7.69 -10.62 -2.59
CA ARG A 65 -6.38 -10.18 -2.13
C ARG A 65 -5.25 -10.69 -3.01
N GLU A 66 -5.37 -11.94 -3.48
CA GLU A 66 -4.42 -12.55 -4.42
C GLU A 66 -4.53 -11.96 -5.83
N GLY A 67 -5.75 -11.73 -6.32
CA GLY A 67 -6.02 -11.27 -7.69
C GLY A 67 -6.15 -9.77 -7.89
N TYR A 68 -6.06 -8.96 -6.83
CA TYR A 68 -6.15 -7.50 -6.94
C TYR A 68 -4.88 -6.95 -7.58
N ARG A 69 -5.06 -6.14 -8.63
CA ARG A 69 -4.02 -5.32 -9.21
C ARG A 69 -4.41 -3.85 -9.15
N PHE A 70 -3.46 -3.00 -8.79
CA PHE A 70 -3.71 -1.57 -8.64
C PHE A 70 -4.06 -0.91 -9.99
N ILE A 71 -3.37 -1.31 -11.06
CA ILE A 71 -3.70 -0.99 -12.45
C ILE A 71 -3.74 -2.30 -13.21
N ARG A 72 -4.89 -2.60 -13.83
CA ARG A 72 -5.06 -3.76 -14.71
C ARG A 72 -4.66 -3.39 -16.15
N SER A 73 -3.76 -4.16 -16.76
CA SER A 73 -3.48 -4.08 -18.19
C SER A 73 -4.42 -4.98 -18.98
N GLU A 74 -4.60 -4.72 -20.27
CA GLU A 74 -5.45 -5.54 -21.16
C GLU A 74 -4.94 -6.99 -21.31
N GLU A 75 -3.64 -7.21 -21.06
CA GLU A 75 -2.99 -8.52 -21.08
C GLU A 75 -3.51 -9.44 -19.94
N ASP A 76 -3.90 -8.87 -18.80
CA ASP A 76 -4.42 -9.61 -17.66
C ASP A 76 -5.85 -10.13 -17.85
N ASP A 77 -6.57 -9.55 -18.81
CA ASP A 77 -7.94 -9.92 -19.15
C ASP A 77 -7.99 -11.05 -20.19
N THR A 78 -6.85 -11.53 -20.70
CA THR A 78 -6.78 -12.50 -21.80
C THR A 78 -7.29 -13.91 -21.45
N ASN A 79 -7.21 -14.36 -20.19
CA ASN A 79 -7.69 -15.68 -19.76
C ASN A 79 -8.35 -15.64 -18.37
N PRO A 80 -9.62 -15.20 -18.26
CA PRO A 80 -10.19 -14.83 -16.97
C PRO A 80 -10.64 -16.07 -16.19
N SER A 81 -9.75 -16.57 -15.31
CA SER A 81 -10.16 -17.43 -14.20
C SER A 81 -11.33 -16.77 -13.45
N TRP A 82 -12.22 -17.55 -12.84
CA TRP A 82 -13.33 -17.03 -12.03
C TRP A 82 -12.87 -15.96 -11.04
N GLU A 83 -11.70 -16.16 -10.43
CA GLU A 83 -11.05 -15.26 -9.49
C GLU A 83 -10.72 -13.89 -10.11
N GLN A 84 -10.19 -13.90 -11.34
CA GLN A 84 -9.86 -12.69 -12.07
C GLN A 84 -11.12 -11.95 -12.55
N ARG A 85 -12.20 -12.68 -12.91
CA ARG A 85 -13.52 -12.08 -13.24
C ARG A 85 -14.12 -11.38 -12.05
N LEU A 86 -14.03 -11.99 -10.86
CA LEU A 86 -14.49 -11.39 -9.62
C LEU A 86 -13.73 -10.09 -9.35
N ALA A 87 -12.41 -10.14 -9.35
CA ALA A 87 -11.58 -8.97 -9.12
C ALA A 87 -11.77 -7.88 -10.20
N LYS A 88 -12.11 -8.25 -11.45
CA LYS A 88 -12.46 -7.29 -12.52
C LYS A 88 -13.71 -6.49 -12.17
N ARG A 89 -14.79 -7.18 -11.77
CA ARG A 89 -16.05 -6.53 -11.37
C ARG A 89 -15.84 -5.53 -10.24
N TYR A 90 -14.98 -5.87 -9.28
CA TYR A 90 -14.62 -4.93 -8.22
C TYR A 90 -13.82 -3.74 -8.76
N TYR A 91 -12.82 -3.99 -9.60
CA TYR A 91 -12.02 -2.93 -10.23
C TYR A 91 -12.88 -1.93 -11.02
N ASP A 92 -13.85 -2.41 -11.79
CA ASP A 92 -14.75 -1.56 -12.58
C ASP A 92 -15.69 -0.73 -11.70
N LYS A 93 -16.01 -1.21 -10.49
CA LYS A 93 -16.78 -0.46 -9.50
C LYS A 93 -15.97 0.66 -8.82
N LEU A 94 -14.63 0.65 -8.90
CA LEU A 94 -13.80 1.69 -8.30
C LEU A 94 -13.81 2.97 -9.14
N PHE A 95 -14.03 4.11 -8.47
CA PHE A 95 -13.87 5.44 -9.05
C PHE A 95 -12.39 5.86 -9.00
N LYS A 96 -11.77 5.94 -10.19
CA LYS A 96 -10.31 6.10 -10.35
C LYS A 96 -9.86 7.49 -10.85
N GLU A 97 -10.77 8.46 -10.87
CA GLU A 97 -10.44 9.82 -11.35
C GLU A 97 -9.61 10.63 -10.37
N TYR A 98 -9.95 10.55 -9.08
CA TYR A 98 -9.32 11.33 -8.02
C TYR A 98 -8.98 10.43 -6.82
N CYS A 99 -7.82 10.65 -6.24
CA CYS A 99 -7.34 9.97 -5.04
C CYS A 99 -7.56 10.78 -3.76
N ILE A 100 -7.61 10.06 -2.64
CA ILE A 100 -7.53 10.63 -1.30
C ILE A 100 -6.12 10.42 -0.75
N ALA A 101 -5.57 11.45 -0.12
CA ALA A 101 -4.32 11.37 0.61
C ALA A 101 -4.54 11.31 2.12
N ASP A 102 -3.73 10.50 2.79
CA ASP A 102 -3.46 10.63 4.22
C ASP A 102 -2.11 11.32 4.40
N MET A 103 -2.17 12.60 4.76
CA MET A 103 -0.99 13.43 5.01
C MET A 103 -0.55 13.39 6.48
N SER A 104 -1.05 12.48 7.32
CA SER A 104 -0.73 12.47 8.77
C SER A 104 0.77 12.36 9.08
N GLN A 105 1.53 11.72 8.20
CA GLN A 105 2.97 11.50 8.37
C GLN A 105 3.84 12.34 7.41
N TYR A 106 3.30 13.46 6.90
CA TYR A 106 4.00 14.33 5.94
C TYR A 106 5.38 14.82 6.44
N LYS A 107 5.54 15.01 7.75
CA LYS A 107 6.83 15.40 8.36
C LYS A 107 7.94 14.37 8.16
N LYS A 108 7.58 13.09 8.00
CA LYS A 108 8.49 11.98 7.66
C LYS A 108 8.66 11.80 6.15
N GLY A 109 8.05 12.66 5.32
CA GLY A 109 8.05 12.54 3.87
C GLY A 109 7.17 11.40 3.33
N LYS A 110 6.33 10.79 4.18
CA LYS A 110 5.45 9.68 3.81
C LYS A 110 4.02 10.18 3.66
N ILE A 111 3.45 9.96 2.48
CA ILE A 111 2.06 10.27 2.14
C ILE A 111 1.40 8.97 1.69
N GLY A 112 0.28 8.62 2.31
CA GLY A 112 -0.52 7.47 1.87
C GLY A 112 -1.55 7.92 0.84
N LEU A 113 -1.64 7.22 -0.28
CA LEU A 113 -2.67 7.46 -1.29
C LEU A 113 -3.62 6.26 -1.37
N ARG A 114 -4.90 6.53 -1.63
CA ARG A 114 -5.89 5.49 -1.91
C ARG A 114 -7.00 6.00 -2.82
N TRP A 115 -7.63 5.08 -3.53
CA TRP A 115 -8.87 5.36 -4.25
C TRP A 115 -10.02 5.72 -3.32
N ARG A 116 -10.98 6.46 -3.88
CA ARG A 116 -12.19 6.90 -3.16
C ARG A 116 -13.16 5.75 -2.98
N THR A 117 -13.87 5.76 -1.86
CA THR A 117 -15.01 4.87 -1.63
C THR A 117 -16.29 5.50 -2.17
N GLU A 118 -17.31 4.68 -2.45
CA GLU A 118 -18.62 5.14 -2.95
C GLU A 118 -19.22 6.26 -2.07
N LYS A 119 -19.14 6.13 -0.74
CA LYS A 119 -19.60 7.15 0.21
C LYS A 119 -18.86 8.48 0.08
N GLU A 120 -17.57 8.43 -0.24
CA GLU A 120 -16.72 9.63 -0.41
C GLU A 120 -16.98 10.32 -1.74
N VAL A 121 -17.29 9.54 -2.79
CA VAL A 121 -17.69 10.08 -4.08
C VAL A 121 -19.03 10.80 -3.96
N ILE A 122 -20.01 10.19 -3.29
CA ILE A 122 -21.33 10.83 -3.04
C ILE A 122 -21.20 12.12 -2.21
N SER A 123 -20.28 12.16 -1.25
CA SER A 123 -20.02 13.37 -0.45
C SER A 123 -19.15 14.41 -1.16
N GLY A 124 -18.60 14.10 -2.35
CA GLY A 124 -17.76 15.02 -3.11
C GLY A 124 -16.34 15.17 -2.58
N LYS A 125 -15.87 14.28 -1.71
CA LYS A 125 -14.52 14.34 -1.13
C LYS A 125 -13.46 14.04 -2.20
N GLY A 126 -12.42 14.86 -2.26
CA GLY A 126 -11.37 14.80 -3.28
C GLY A 126 -11.74 15.41 -4.64
N GLN A 127 -12.92 16.03 -4.78
CA GLN A 127 -13.33 16.77 -5.98
C GLN A 127 -13.82 18.18 -5.62
N PHE A 128 -14.84 18.28 -4.77
CA PHE A 128 -15.37 19.55 -4.25
C PHE A 128 -14.87 19.88 -2.85
N ILE A 129 -14.36 18.87 -2.14
CA ILE A 129 -13.77 18.99 -0.81
C ILE A 129 -12.33 18.50 -0.88
N CYS A 130 -11.44 19.09 -0.08
CA CYS A 130 -10.05 18.68 0.00
C CYS A 130 -9.88 17.15 0.13
N GLY A 131 -9.00 16.58 -0.69
CA GLY A 131 -8.72 15.15 -0.74
C GLY A 131 -7.87 14.63 0.42
N ASN A 132 -7.51 15.47 1.40
CA ASN A 132 -6.84 15.00 2.60
C ASN A 132 -7.87 14.35 3.55
N ARG A 133 -7.60 13.14 4.02
CA ARG A 133 -8.52 12.38 4.89
C ARG A 133 -9.02 13.17 6.10
N LYS A 134 -8.15 13.98 6.71
CA LYS A 134 -8.42 14.77 7.94
C LYS A 134 -8.81 16.23 7.67
N CYS A 135 -9.00 16.63 6.42
CA CYS A 135 -9.36 17.99 6.04
C CYS A 135 -10.71 17.99 5.33
N ASP A 136 -11.57 18.95 5.65
CA ASP A 136 -12.88 19.10 5.02
C ASP A 136 -13.07 20.53 4.44
N GLU A 137 -11.95 21.19 4.13
CA GLU A 137 -11.93 22.52 3.48
C GLU A 137 -12.53 22.46 2.07
N LYS A 138 -13.34 23.46 1.73
CA LYS A 138 -14.06 23.57 0.45
C LYS A 138 -13.62 24.75 -0.42
N GLU A 139 -12.74 25.60 0.08
CA GLU A 139 -12.23 26.76 -0.64
C GLU A 139 -10.75 26.57 -1.01
N GLY A 140 -10.33 27.22 -2.10
CA GLY A 140 -8.94 27.20 -2.56
C GLY A 140 -8.44 25.81 -2.97
N LEU A 141 -9.30 24.99 -3.60
CA LEU A 141 -8.90 23.68 -4.11
C LEU A 141 -8.10 23.82 -5.40
N SER A 142 -7.07 22.99 -5.53
CA SER A 142 -6.30 22.85 -6.76
C SER A 142 -6.05 21.37 -7.04
N SER A 143 -6.06 21.02 -8.32
CA SER A 143 -5.69 19.69 -8.79
C SER A 143 -4.17 19.56 -8.87
N TYR A 144 -3.67 18.48 -8.31
CA TYR A 144 -2.26 18.09 -8.31
C TYR A 144 -2.13 16.71 -8.90
N GLU A 145 -1.20 16.54 -9.81
CA GLU A 145 -0.79 15.22 -10.28
C GLU A 145 0.37 14.76 -9.39
N VAL A 146 0.26 13.57 -8.82
CA VAL A 146 1.23 13.03 -7.87
C VAL A 146 1.71 11.69 -8.39
N ASN A 147 3.03 11.48 -8.40
CA ASN A 147 3.60 10.18 -8.72
C ASN A 147 3.37 9.22 -7.53
N PHE A 148 2.67 8.13 -7.79
CA PHE A 148 2.42 7.06 -6.83
C PHE A 148 3.28 5.86 -7.19
N SER A 149 4.34 5.64 -6.41
CA SER A 149 5.16 4.43 -6.48
C SER A 149 4.56 3.34 -5.58
N TYR A 150 4.34 2.15 -6.12
CA TYR A 150 3.85 1.00 -5.38
C TYR A 150 4.56 -0.28 -5.80
N VAL A 151 4.60 -1.26 -4.89
CA VAL A 151 5.20 -2.57 -5.15
C VAL A 151 4.08 -3.57 -5.41
N GLU A 152 4.12 -4.24 -6.56
CA GLU A 152 3.15 -5.25 -6.95
C GLU A 152 3.89 -6.47 -7.51
N ALA A 153 3.61 -7.66 -6.98
CA ALA A 153 4.30 -8.90 -7.35
C ALA A 153 5.85 -8.85 -7.25
N GLY A 154 6.40 -7.99 -6.39
CA GLY A 154 7.85 -7.82 -6.22
C GLY A 154 8.49 -6.79 -7.17
N GLU A 155 7.71 -6.20 -8.06
CA GLU A 155 8.15 -5.15 -8.98
C GLU A 155 7.70 -3.77 -8.50
N ASN A 156 8.58 -2.78 -8.65
CA ASN A 156 8.26 -1.38 -8.36
C ASN A 156 7.57 -0.77 -9.59
N LYS A 157 6.30 -0.43 -9.44
CA LYS A 157 5.50 0.26 -10.45
C LYS A 157 5.25 1.70 -10.03
N GLN A 158 5.06 2.56 -11.02
CA GLN A 158 4.75 3.97 -10.81
C GLN A 158 3.52 4.36 -11.61
N ALA A 159 2.68 5.21 -11.04
CA ALA A 159 1.47 5.69 -11.67
C ALA A 159 1.24 7.16 -11.32
N LEU A 160 0.91 7.97 -12.31
CA LEU A 160 0.51 9.35 -12.09
C LEU A 160 -0.96 9.37 -11.67
N VAL A 161 -1.25 9.95 -10.50
CA VAL A 161 -2.62 10.00 -9.97
C VAL A 161 -3.02 11.43 -9.66
N LYS A 162 -4.28 11.77 -9.94
CA LYS A 162 -4.83 13.11 -9.68
C LYS A 162 -5.34 13.20 -8.25
N LEU A 163 -5.01 14.29 -7.59
CA LEU A 163 -5.41 14.61 -6.23
C LEU A 163 -5.85 16.06 -6.15
N VAL A 164 -6.97 16.33 -5.50
CA VAL A 164 -7.40 17.70 -5.22
C VAL A 164 -7.07 18.05 -3.77
N ALA A 165 -6.36 19.15 -3.53
CA ALA A 165 -6.02 19.63 -2.19
C ALA A 165 -6.24 21.13 -2.06
N CYS A 166 -6.57 21.58 -0.85
CA CYS A 166 -6.51 23.00 -0.50
C CYS A 166 -5.06 23.46 -0.35
N GLU A 167 -4.84 24.78 -0.40
CA GLU A 167 -3.51 25.41 -0.28
C GLU A 167 -2.71 24.85 0.91
N ARG A 168 -3.29 24.83 2.12
CA ARG A 168 -2.64 24.28 3.34
C ARG A 168 -2.22 22.82 3.22
N CYS A 169 -2.94 22.02 2.44
CA CYS A 169 -2.62 20.60 2.24
C CYS A 169 -1.62 20.42 1.09
N ALA A 170 -1.64 21.31 0.09
CA ALA A 170 -0.63 21.35 -0.95
C ALA A 170 0.77 21.65 -0.39
N GLU A 171 0.87 22.54 0.61
CA GLU A 171 2.14 22.78 1.33
C GLU A 171 2.67 21.50 1.99
N LYS A 172 1.79 20.71 2.61
CA LYS A 172 2.14 19.43 3.24
C LYS A 172 2.58 18.39 2.22
N LEU A 173 1.95 18.40 1.04
CA LEU A 173 2.33 17.53 -0.07
C LEU A 173 3.76 17.84 -0.54
N MET A 174 4.13 19.13 -0.59
CA MET A 174 5.44 19.59 -1.06
C MET A 174 6.51 19.69 0.04
N TYR A 175 6.17 19.38 1.29
CA TYR A 175 7.04 19.56 2.45
C TYR A 175 8.45 18.95 2.27
N LYS A 176 8.56 17.73 1.73
CA LYS A 176 9.85 17.08 1.48
C LYS A 176 10.69 17.86 0.48
N LYS A 177 10.09 18.28 -0.65
CA LYS A 177 10.75 19.03 -1.72
C LYS A 177 11.24 20.40 -1.25
N TRP A 178 10.43 21.10 -0.46
CA TRP A 178 10.84 22.39 0.10
C TRP A 178 12.01 22.24 1.08
N LYS A 179 11.97 21.22 1.93
CA LYS A 179 13.06 20.92 2.87
C LYS A 179 14.37 20.51 2.19
N GLU A 180 14.30 19.78 1.08
CA GLU A 180 15.47 19.44 0.27
C GLU A 180 16.05 20.67 -0.43
N LYS A 181 15.19 21.52 -1.01
CA LYS A 181 15.61 22.77 -1.66
C LYS A 181 16.29 23.73 -0.68
N GLU A 182 15.76 23.84 0.54
CA GLU A 182 16.34 24.64 1.62
C GLU A 182 17.74 24.13 1.98
N LYS A 183 17.89 22.83 2.25
CA LYS A 183 19.20 22.21 2.49
C LYS A 183 20.19 22.40 1.34
N GLN A 184 19.72 22.31 0.09
CA GLN A 184 20.56 22.52 -1.08
C GLN A 184 21.01 23.98 -1.19
N SER A 185 20.14 24.93 -0.88
CA SER A 185 20.47 26.35 -0.85
C SER A 185 21.51 26.69 0.23
N GLU A 186 21.37 26.12 1.44
CA GLU A 186 22.35 26.27 2.50
C GLU A 186 23.71 25.66 2.14
N LYS A 187 23.71 24.48 1.49
CA LYS A 187 24.96 23.86 0.99
C LYS A 187 25.64 24.75 -0.05
N ARG A 188 24.88 25.29 -1.01
CA ARG A 188 25.40 26.21 -2.04
C ARG A 188 25.92 27.50 -1.42
N GLU A 189 25.25 28.05 -0.42
CA GLU A 189 25.70 29.26 0.26
C GLU A 189 27.01 29.01 1.03
N LYS A 190 27.12 27.87 1.74
CA LYS A 190 28.35 27.46 2.42
C LYS A 190 29.51 27.26 1.44
N GLU A 191 29.25 26.63 0.30
CA GLU A 191 30.24 26.44 -0.76
C GLU A 191 30.68 27.79 -1.35
N ASN A 192 29.75 28.70 -1.62
CA ASN A 192 30.06 30.02 -2.15
C ASN A 192 30.87 30.87 -1.15
N ARG A 193 30.53 30.79 0.15
CA ARG A 193 31.34 31.42 1.22
C ARG A 193 32.75 30.83 1.30
N LYS A 194 32.91 29.52 1.07
CA LYS A 194 34.23 28.87 1.04
C LYS A 194 35.05 29.34 -0.16
N ARG A 195 34.45 29.38 -1.36
CA ARG A 195 35.11 29.89 -2.58
C ARG A 195 35.57 31.33 -2.43
N ARG A 196 34.70 32.21 -1.89
CA ARG A 196 35.07 33.61 -1.63
C ARG A 196 36.25 33.77 -0.67
N ARG A 197 36.34 32.94 0.38
CA ARG A 197 37.50 32.91 1.29
C ARG A 197 38.77 32.40 0.62
N GLU A 198 38.67 31.43 -0.29
CA GLU A 198 39.81 30.93 -1.06
C GLU A 198 40.32 31.97 -2.07
N GLU A 199 39.42 32.73 -2.69
CA GLU A 199 39.75 33.85 -3.58
C GLU A 199 40.46 34.99 -2.82
N GLU A 200 39.92 35.41 -1.66
CA GLU A 200 40.52 36.46 -0.82
C GLU A 200 41.93 36.07 -0.30
N ASN A 201 42.18 34.79 0.00
CA ASN A 201 43.51 34.31 0.41
C ASN A 201 44.52 34.24 -0.76
N SER A 202 44.03 34.01 -1.99
CA SER A 202 44.89 33.91 -3.18
C SER A 202 45.39 35.27 -3.68
N ASP A 203 44.70 36.36 -3.33
CA ASP A 203 45.07 37.73 -3.73
C ASP A 203 46.09 38.36 -2.75
N SER A 204 46.12 37.91 -1.49
CA SER A 204 47.14 38.33 -0.51
C SER A 204 48.55 37.77 -0.74
N GLU A 205 48.72 36.77 -1.61
CA GLU A 205 50.05 36.23 -1.96
C GLU A 205 50.67 36.89 -3.21
N ARG A 206 49.96 37.80 -3.90
CA ARG A 206 50.48 38.47 -5.11
C ARG A 206 51.22 39.78 -4.86
N ASP A 207 51.20 40.31 -3.64
CA ASP A 207 51.79 41.63 -3.33
C ASP A 207 53.10 41.58 -2.52
N GLN A 208 53.84 40.47 -2.61
CA GLN A 208 55.25 40.39 -2.19
C GLN A 208 56.09 39.55 -3.16
N SER A 209 56.28 40.01 -4.40
CA SER A 209 57.41 39.52 -5.22
C SER A 209 57.87 40.47 -6.34
N SER A 210 58.17 41.73 -6.01
CA SER A 210 59.15 42.50 -6.80
C SER A 210 60.57 42.23 -6.27
N GLY A 211 61.21 41.13 -6.67
CA GLY A 211 62.61 40.92 -6.30
C GLY A 211 63.20 39.51 -6.46
N LYS A 212 63.77 39.27 -7.65
CA LYS A 212 64.93 38.39 -7.94
C LYS A 212 64.86 36.86 -7.77
N THR A 213 65.45 36.24 -8.80
CA THR A 213 66.27 35.01 -8.84
C THR A 213 65.65 33.60 -8.98
N LYS A 214 65.82 33.07 -10.21
CA LYS A 214 66.36 31.76 -10.61
C LYS A 214 66.21 30.52 -9.68
N LYS A 215 65.64 29.48 -10.32
CA LYS A 215 66.09 28.06 -10.36
C LYS A 215 65.77 27.18 -9.14
N GLY A 216 64.93 26.15 -9.35
CA GLY A 216 64.79 25.03 -8.43
C GLY A 216 63.80 23.99 -8.93
N GLN A 217 64.28 22.77 -9.16
CA GLN A 217 63.54 21.60 -9.61
C GLN A 217 62.72 20.94 -8.49
N LYS A 218 61.69 20.19 -8.93
CA LYS A 218 61.09 18.97 -8.33
C LYS A 218 60.41 19.09 -6.96
N ALA A 219 59.11 18.76 -6.93
CA ALA A 219 58.65 17.45 -6.46
C ALA A 219 57.15 17.28 -6.78
N THR A 220 56.86 16.28 -7.60
CA THR A 220 55.51 15.74 -7.79
C THR A 220 55.11 15.02 -6.50
N THR A 221 54.17 15.56 -5.74
CA THR A 221 53.43 14.80 -4.73
C THR A 221 51.99 14.68 -5.21
N SER A 222 51.74 13.53 -5.81
CA SER A 222 50.43 12.99 -6.17
C SER A 222 49.51 13.06 -4.96
N ARG A 223 48.55 13.98 -5.00
CA ARG A 223 47.40 13.96 -4.11
C ARG A 223 46.46 12.88 -4.61
N ASP A 224 46.53 11.73 -3.94
CA ASP A 224 45.50 10.70 -3.94
C ASP A 224 44.14 11.37 -3.63
N ARG A 225 43.33 11.54 -4.68
CA ARG A 225 41.91 11.80 -4.51
C ARG A 225 41.28 10.44 -4.24
N LYS A 226 41.08 10.12 -2.96
CA LYS A 226 40.05 9.16 -2.57
C LYS A 226 38.72 9.71 -3.09
N ILE A 227 38.28 9.12 -4.19
CA ILE A 227 36.88 9.08 -4.58
C ILE A 227 36.27 8.11 -3.57
N ASP A 228 35.70 8.64 -2.49
CA ASP A 228 34.75 7.88 -1.71
C ASP A 228 33.55 7.65 -2.63
N SER A 229 33.49 6.45 -3.21
CA SER A 229 32.27 5.87 -3.71
C SER A 229 31.37 5.63 -2.50
N ASP A 230 30.60 6.65 -2.12
CA ASP A 230 29.37 6.46 -1.39
C ASP A 230 28.38 5.79 -2.36
N GLU A 231 28.48 4.47 -2.42
CA GLU A 231 27.43 3.58 -2.92
C GLU A 231 26.20 3.71 -2.00
N ASP A 232 25.47 4.81 -2.15
CA ASP A 232 24.10 4.96 -1.67
C ASP A 232 23.34 5.90 -2.63
N ASN A 233 23.47 5.65 -3.94
CA ASN A 233 22.55 6.18 -4.95
C ASN A 233 21.23 5.39 -4.93
N PHE A 234 20.51 5.47 -3.81
CA PHE A 234 19.10 5.07 -3.70
C PHE A 234 18.18 6.31 -3.75
N ASP A 235 18.62 7.40 -4.39
CA ASP A 235 17.90 8.68 -4.44
C ASP A 235 17.54 9.14 -5.86
N GLU A 236 17.67 8.25 -6.84
CA GLU A 236 17.04 8.35 -8.16
C GLU A 236 15.60 7.77 -8.14
N PHE A 237 14.96 7.72 -6.96
CA PHE A 237 13.61 7.16 -6.77
C PHE A 237 12.51 8.24 -6.65
N PHE A 238 12.86 9.53 -6.73
CA PHE A 238 11.90 10.64 -6.60
C PHE A 238 11.97 11.67 -7.73
N GLU A 239 12.42 11.29 -8.92
CA GLU A 239 12.15 12.07 -10.14
C GLU A 239 10.71 11.78 -10.65
N GLY A 240 9.75 12.11 -9.80
CA GLY A 240 8.31 11.98 -10.06
C GLY A 240 7.60 13.29 -9.75
N THR A 241 8.06 14.33 -10.43
CA THR A 241 7.41 15.63 -10.65
C THR A 241 5.89 15.62 -10.42
N ALA A 242 5.44 16.35 -9.40
CA ALA A 242 4.09 16.89 -9.41
C ALA A 242 4.06 18.00 -10.46
N TYR A 243 3.52 17.71 -11.64
CA TYR A 243 3.28 18.71 -12.66
C TYR A 243 2.06 19.54 -12.27
N PHE A 244 2.22 20.87 -12.36
CA PHE A 244 1.21 21.83 -11.96
C PHE A 244 0.39 22.20 -13.20
N THR A 245 -0.68 21.46 -13.47
CA THR A 245 -1.74 21.89 -14.39
C THR A 245 -2.79 22.61 -13.58
N ARG A 246 -2.66 23.93 -13.52
CA ARG A 246 -3.66 24.82 -12.90
C ARG A 246 -4.84 24.94 -13.86
N ASP A 247 -5.63 23.88 -13.96
CA ASP A 247 -6.91 23.94 -14.68
C ASP A 247 -7.93 24.64 -13.79
N ASN A 248 -7.88 25.98 -13.81
CA ASN A 248 -8.99 26.81 -13.37
C ASN A 248 -10.12 26.65 -14.39
N ARG A 249 -11.21 25.99 -14.00
CA ARG A 249 -12.47 26.05 -14.71
C ARG A 249 -13.58 26.46 -13.77
#